data_AF-B0WT92-F1
#
_entry.id   AF-B0WT92-F1
#
_cell.length_a   1.000
_cell.length_b   1.000
_cell.length_c   1.000
_cell.angle_alpha   90.00
_cell.angle_beta   90.00
_cell.angle_gamma   90.00
#
_symmetry.space_group_name_H-M   'P 1'
#
loop_
_entity.id
_entity.type
_entity.pdbx_description
1 polymer ?
#
loop_
_entity_poly.entity_id
_entity_poly.type
_entity_poly.pdbx_seq_one_letter_code
_entity_poly.pdbx_strand_id
1 'polypeptide(L)' 'MQIILNKTILVTHRNNPQLKHRGQHSVYRNFDAVRGINYQMLLSFCDRGHLEHVFNSIEVVKPTSYPVPYLLLGLPRMG' A
#
# COMPACT_ATOMS: atom_id res chain seq x y z
N MET A 1 1.87 5.27 -3.78
CA MET A 1 1.60 3.83 -3.97
C MET A 1 2.41 3.20 -5.10
N GLN A 2 2.56 3.85 -6.26
CA GLN A 2 3.34 3.31 -7.40
C GLN A 2 4.73 2.77 -7.03
N ILE A 3 5.46 3.49 -6.16
CA ILE A 3 6.79 3.09 -5.69
C ILE A 3 6.76 1.75 -4.93
N ILE A 4 5.74 1.55 -4.08
CA ILE A 4 5.60 0.34 -3.25
C ILE A 4 5.16 -0.85 -4.12
N LEU A 5 4.27 -0.61 -5.07
CA LEU A 5 3.87 -1.59 -6.07
C LEU A 5 5.09 -2.08 -6.86
N ASN A 6 5.85 -1.16 -7.45
CA ASN A 6 7.03 -1.47 -8.25
C ASN A 6 8.08 -2.24 -7.43
N LYS A 7 8.35 -1.79 -6.19
CA LYS A 7 9.28 -2.47 -5.29
C LYS A 7 8.83 -3.89 -4.97
N THR A 8 7.54 -4.10 -4.75
CA THR A 8 7.03 -5.43 -4.41
C THR A 8 7.04 -6.37 -5.61
N ILE A 9 6.74 -5.87 -6.81
CA ILE A 9 6.90 -6.64 -8.06
C ILE A 9 8.36 -7.06 -8.24
N LEU A 10 9.30 -6.13 -8.03
CA LEU A 10 10.75 -6.38 -8.11
C LEU A 10 11.21 -7.45 -7.10
N VAL A 11 10.80 -7.34 -5.83
CA VAL A 11 11.17 -8.31 -4.79
C VAL A 11 10.57 -9.68 -5.09
N THR A 12 9.30 -9.72 -5.50
CA THR A 12 8.62 -10.98 -5.88
C THR A 12 9.34 -11.66 -7.03
N HIS A 13 9.72 -10.90 -8.07
CA HIS A 13 10.46 -11.43 -9.21
C HIS A 13 11.88 -11.89 -8.84
N ARG A 14 12.56 -11.18 -7.93
CA ARG A 14 13.89 -11.58 -7.45
C ARG A 14 13.83 -12.90 -6.67
N ASN A 15 12.80 -13.09 -5.85
CA ASN A 15 12.63 -14.29 -5.04
C ASN A 15 12.13 -15.48 -5.87
N ASN A 16 11.29 -15.22 -6.87
CA ASN A 16 10.81 -16.22 -7.80
C ASN A 16 10.74 -15.65 -9.23
N PRO A 17 11.78 -15.87 -10.06
CA PRO A 17 11.86 -15.35 -11.42
C PRO A 17 10.75 -15.86 -12.36
N GLN A 18 10.10 -16.96 -12.00
CA GLN A 18 9.03 -17.56 -12.80
C GLN A 18 7.71 -16.80 -12.65
N LEU A 19 7.55 -16.05 -11.55
CA LEU A 19 6.38 -15.20 -11.33
C LEU A 19 6.44 -13.96 -12.22
N LYS A 20 5.39 -13.81 -13.04
CA LYS A 20 5.16 -12.62 -13.85
C LYS A 20 3.95 -11.87 -13.29
N HIS A 21 4.13 -10.60 -12.95
CA HIS A 21 3.03 -9.76 -12.51
C HIS A 21 1.98 -9.63 -13.62
N ARG A 22 0.72 -9.93 -13.28
CA ARG A 22 -0.42 -9.87 -14.20
C ARG A 22 -1.27 -8.64 -13.96
N GLY A 23 -1.47 -8.25 -12.71
CA GLY A 23 -2.27 -7.08 -12.38
C GLY A 23 -2.61 -6.97 -10.90
N GLN A 24 -3.28 -5.88 -10.57
CA GLN A 24 -3.79 -5.60 -9.24
C GLN A 24 -5.27 -5.97 -9.20
N HIS A 25 -5.67 -6.87 -8.31
CA HIS A 25 -7.02 -7.43 -8.27
C HIS A 25 -7.95 -6.64 -7.35
N SER A 26 -7.44 -6.12 -6.24
CA SER A 26 -8.24 -5.38 -5.26
C SER A 26 -7.38 -4.43 -4.44
N VAL A 27 -7.97 -3.29 -4.08
CA VAL A 27 -7.41 -2.38 -3.08
C VAL A 27 -8.47 -2.15 -2.03
N TYR A 28 -8.27 -2.73 -0.85
CA TYR A 28 -9.10 -2.43 0.31
C TYR A 28 -8.52 -1.24 1.06
N ARG A 29 -9.38 -0.31 1.48
CA ARG A 29 -9.00 0.86 2.25
C ARG A 29 -9.70 0.80 3.60
N ASN A 30 -8.93 0.70 4.67
CA ASN A 30 -9.43 0.88 6.02
C ASN A 30 -8.89 2.19 6.60
N PHE A 31 -9.69 2.90 7.40
CA PHE A 31 -9.26 4.07 8.13
C PHE A 31 -9.11 3.74 9.60
N ASP A 32 -7.90 3.97 10.12
CA ASP A 32 -7.53 3.87 11.52
C ASP A 32 -7.19 5.28 12.01
N ALA A 33 -7.89 5.77 13.04
CA ALA A 33 -7.69 7.14 13.51
C ALA A 33 -6.28 7.41 14.06
N VAL A 34 -5.56 6.37 14.50
CA VAL A 34 -4.21 6.45 15.08
C VAL A 34 -3.13 6.30 14.00
N ARG A 35 -3.33 5.36 13.07
CA ARG A 35 -2.34 4.96 12.05
C ARG A 35 -2.57 5.59 10.68
N GLY A 36 -3.76 6.14 10.45
CA GLY A 36 -4.17 6.73 9.19
C GLY A 36 -4.86 5.75 8.26
N ILE A 37 -4.54 5.84 6.98
CA ILE A 37 -5.23 5.06 5.95
C ILE A 37 -4.43 3.81 5.65
N ASN A 38 -4.98 2.65 5.99
CA ASN A 38 -4.42 1.35 5.62
C ASN A 38 -4.96 0.94 4.25
N TYR A 39 -4.06 0.69 3.31
CA TYR A 39 -4.36 0.13 2.00
C TYR A 39 -3.89 -1.32 1.97
N GLN A 40 -4.77 -2.27 1.70
CA GLN A 40 -4.39 -3.65 1.40
C GLN A 40 -4.54 -3.87 -0.10
N MET A 41 -3.43 -4.20 -0.77
CA MET A 41 -3.39 -4.44 -2.20
C MET A 41 -3.21 -5.94 -2.47
N LEU A 42 -4.14 -6.51 -3.21
CA LEU A 42 -4.03 -7.88 -3.73
C LEU A 42 -3.43 -7.84 -5.13
N LEU A 43 -2.25 -8.43 -5.29
CA LEU A 43 -1.56 -8.57 -6.56
C LEU A 43 -1.73 -9.98 -7.11
N SER A 44 -1.94 -10.07 -8.41
CA SER A 44 -1.99 -11.33 -9.16
C SER A 44 -0.71 -11.52 -9.96
N PHE A 45 -0.14 -12.70 -9.81
CA PHE A 45 1.00 -13.19 -10.57
C PHE A 45 0.60 -14.45 -11.33
N CYS A 46 1.21 -14.66 -12.48
CA CYS A 46 1.21 -15.95 -13.17
C CYS A 46 2.55 -16.62 -12.96
N ASP A 47 2.54 -17.87 -12.51
CA ASP A 47 3.71 -18.72 -12.53
C ASP A 47 3.90 -19.31 -13.93
N ARG A 48 5.01 -19.00 -14.60
CA ARG A 48 5.33 -19.56 -15.92
C ARG A 48 5.72 -21.04 -15.88
N GLY A 49 6.22 -21.54 -14.76
CA GLY A 49 6.61 -22.95 -14.63
C GLY A 49 5.41 -23.87 -14.41
N HIS A 50 4.42 -23.39 -13.67
CA HIS A 50 3.26 -24.19 -13.25
C HIS A 50 1.95 -23.81 -13.96
N LEU A 51 1.93 -22.72 -14.73
CA LEU A 51 0.70 -22.15 -15.35
C LEU A 51 -0.39 -21.81 -14.32
N GLU A 52 -0.01 -21.59 -13.06
CA GLU A 52 -0.93 -21.31 -11.97
C GLU A 52 -1.03 -19.81 -11.67
N HIS A 53 -2.19 -19.42 -11.17
CA HIS A 53 -2.43 -18.09 -10.64
C HIS A 53 -2.01 -18.01 -9.17
N VAL A 54 -1.03 -17.15 -8.89
CA VAL A 54 -0.54 -16.90 -7.53
C VAL A 54 -1.00 -15.52 -7.10
N PHE A 55 -1.61 -15.42 -5.93
CA PHE A 55 -2.02 -14.15 -5.32
C PHE A 55 -1.06 -13.77 -4.19
N ASN A 56 -0.70 -12.49 -4.14
CA ASN A 56 0.08 -11.94 -3.03
C ASN A 56 -0.64 -10.71 -2.46
N SER A 57 -0.80 -10.65 -1.14
CA SER A 57 -1.43 -9.54 -0.44
C SER A 57 -0.36 -8.68 0.23
N ILE A 58 -0.47 -7.36 0.08
CA ILE A 58 0.49 -6.41 0.65
C ILE A 58 -0.28 -5.32 1.38
N GLU A 59 0.07 -5.09 2.64
CA GLU A 59 -0.47 -3.99 3.43
C GLU A 59 0.46 -2.78 3.38
N VAL A 60 -0.13 -1.63 3.11
CA VAL A 60 0.54 -0.34 3.01
C VAL A 60 -0.21 0.66 3.86
N VAL A 61 0.43 1.10 4.95
CA VAL A 61 -0.10 2.19 5.77
C VAL A 61 0.34 3.51 5.16
N LYS A 62 -0.63 4.33 4.72
CA LYS A 62 -0.41 5.74 4.48
C LYS A 62 -0.69 6.45 5.80
N PRO A 63 0.34 6.93 6.53
CA PRO A 63 0.10 7.67 7.76
C PRO A 63 -0.79 8.86 7.44
N THR A 64 -1.76 9.12 8.31
CA THR A 64 -2.35 10.45 8.40
C THR A 64 -1.21 11.33 8.86
N SER A 65 -0.58 12.01 7.90
CA SER A 65 0.02 13.30 8.18
C SER A 65 -1.13 14.13 8.74
N TYR A 66 -1.29 14.15 10.07
CA TYR A 66 -2.01 15.25 10.67
C TYR A 66 -1.28 16.50 10.17
N PRO A 67 -1.93 17.45 9.49
CA PRO A 67 -1.56 18.82 9.78
C PRO A 67 -1.75 18.90 11.29
N VAL A 68 -0.67 19.17 12.02
CA VAL A 68 -0.73 19.51 13.44
C VAL A 68 -1.98 20.36 13.61
N PRO A 69 -2.99 19.93 14.38
CA PRO A 69 -4.13 20.78 14.58
C PRO A 69 -3.55 22.07 15.16
N TYR A 70 -3.91 23.20 14.58
CA TYR A 70 -3.74 24.52 15.16
C TYR A 70 -4.50 24.67 16.52
N LEU A 71 -4.69 23.56 17.26
CA LEU A 71 -5.26 23.47 18.59
C LEU A 71 -4.17 23.48 19.68
N LEU A 72 -2.89 23.66 19.34
CA LEU A 72 -1.81 23.87 20.33
C LEU A 72 -0.99 25.16 20.14
N LEU A 73 -1.31 26.00 19.15
CA LEU A 73 -0.82 27.38 19.11
C LEU A 73 -2.05 28.29 19.13
N GLY A 74 -2.21 28.98 20.27
CA GLY A 74 -3.40 29.76 20.60
C GLY A 74 -3.89 30.65 19.47
N LEU A 75 -5.22 30.71 19.36
CA LEU A 75 -5.93 31.70 18.57
C LEU A 75 -5.28 33.09 18.73
N PRO A 76 -5.06 33.86 17.65
CA PRO A 76 -4.74 35.26 17.80
C PRO A 76 -5.95 35.92 18.45
N ARG A 77 -5.75 36.49 19.65
CA ARG A 77 -6.70 37.46 20.19
C ARG A 77 -6.75 38.61 19.20
N MET A 78 -7.91 38.81 18.57
CA MET A 78 -8.22 40.08 17.93
C MET A 78 -8.21 41.15 19.03
N GLY A 79 -7.38 42.16 18.81
CA GLY A 79 -7.30 43.42 19.55
C GLY A 79 -6.99 44.52 18.55
#